data_AF-A0A1W1DN51-F1
#
_entry.id   AF-A0A1W1DN51-F1
#
_cell.length_a   1.000
_cell.length_b   1.000
_cell.length_c   1.000
_cell.angle_alpha   90.00
_cell.angle_beta   90.00
_cell.angle_gamma   90.00
#
_symmetry.space_group_name_H-M   'P 1'
#
loop_
_entity.id
_entity.type
_entity.pdbx_description
1 polymer ?
#
loop_
_entity_poly.entity_id
_entity_poly.type
_entity_poly.pdbx_seq_one_letter_code
_entity_poly.pdbx_strand_id
1 'polypeptide(L)'
;MGELSDKDILIFRGKGGRETLREGLGKNNIVEYIEVYERTQCKVVPLHQTSLTQFLQSDQGVITITSVESLSTLISMVEQMDIKVLQSIKQYPLVVLSDRIKTYAQSVGFYKVEVAPQTNDEGLMQAIEFIL
;
A
#
# COMPACT_ATOMS: atom_id res chain seq x y z
N MET A 1 -12.48 29.65 -18.87
CA MET A 1 -12.32 28.19 -19.03
C MET A 1 -13.72 27.64 -19.31
N GLY A 2 -13.94 27.03 -20.46
CA GLY A 2 -15.28 26.53 -20.82
C GLY A 2 -15.64 25.27 -20.05
N GLU A 3 -16.92 25.10 -19.75
CA GLU A 3 -17.44 23.83 -19.22
C GLU A 3 -17.39 22.75 -20.31
N LEU A 4 -17.02 21.53 -19.92
CA LEU A 4 -17.07 20.37 -20.81
C LEU A 4 -18.51 19.86 -20.85
N SER A 5 -19.16 19.93 -22.01
CA SER A 5 -20.53 19.48 -22.23
C SER A 5 -20.69 18.69 -23.54
N ASP A 6 -21.73 17.87 -23.59
CA ASP A 6 -22.16 17.07 -24.75
C ASP A 6 -21.03 16.20 -25.33
N LYS A 7 -20.28 15.53 -24.44
CA LYS A 7 -19.25 14.56 -24.80
C LYS A 7 -19.59 13.16 -24.35
N ASP A 8 -19.12 12.20 -25.13
CA ASP A 8 -18.99 10.81 -24.73
C ASP A 8 -17.59 10.63 -24.11
N ILE A 9 -17.55 10.32 -22.82
CA ILE A 9 -16.32 10.21 -22.04
C ILE A 9 -16.19 8.76 -21.57
N LEU A 10 -15.07 8.15 -21.93
CA LEU A 10 -14.72 6.80 -21.52
C LEU A 10 -13.61 6.83 -20.47
N ILE A 11 -13.85 6.23 -19.30
CA ILE A 11 -12.86 6.17 -18.23
C ILE A 11 -12.38 4.73 -18.03
N PHE A 12 -11.10 4.51 -18.31
CA PHE A 12 -10.40 3.25 -18.02
C PHE A 12 -9.97 3.24 -16.55
N ARG A 13 -10.43 2.24 -15.80
CA ARG A 13 -10.16 2.17 -14.35
C ARG A 13 -10.08 0.75 -13.84
N GLY A 14 -9.71 0.64 -12.57
CA GLY A 14 -9.90 -0.57 -11.80
C GLY A 14 -11.33 -0.69 -11.30
N LYS A 15 -11.75 -1.93 -11.08
CA LYS A 15 -13.02 -2.27 -10.44
C LYS A 15 -13.12 -1.66 -9.04
N GLY A 16 -14.28 -1.05 -8.71
CA GLY A 16 -14.61 -0.58 -7.36
C GLY A 16 -13.92 0.71 -6.86
N GLY A 17 -13.22 1.47 -7.72
CA GLY A 17 -12.71 2.82 -7.39
C GLY A 17 -13.77 3.91 -7.08
N ARG A 18 -13.33 5.17 -6.94
CA ARG A 18 -14.18 6.31 -6.54
C ARG A 18 -15.08 6.82 -7.66
N GLU A 19 -16.31 7.20 -7.33
CA GLU A 19 -17.32 7.68 -8.29
C GLU A 19 -17.33 9.20 -8.55
N THR A 20 -16.60 9.97 -7.74
CA THR A 20 -16.62 11.44 -7.76
C THR A 20 -16.36 12.04 -9.14
N LEU A 21 -15.46 11.45 -9.93
CA LEU A 21 -15.14 11.96 -11.26
C LEU A 21 -16.30 11.74 -12.26
N ARG A 22 -16.93 10.56 -12.24
CA ARG A 22 -18.10 10.28 -13.07
C ARG A 22 -19.29 11.12 -12.67
N GLU A 23 -19.54 11.26 -11.37
CA GLU A 23 -20.61 12.12 -10.85
C GLU A 23 -20.41 13.58 -11.26
N GLY A 24 -19.16 14.06 -11.25
CA GLY A 24 -18.82 15.41 -11.71
C GLY A 24 -19.01 15.60 -13.21
N LEU A 25 -18.46 14.72 -14.03
CA LEU A 25 -18.51 14.81 -15.49
C LEU A 25 -19.89 14.49 -16.06
N GLY A 26 -20.61 13.55 -15.43
CA GLY A 26 -21.92 13.07 -15.85
C GLY A 26 -23.05 14.09 -15.74
N LYS A 27 -22.79 15.27 -15.16
CA LYS A 27 -23.78 16.37 -15.11
C LYS A 27 -24.14 16.87 -16.51
N ASN A 28 -23.16 16.94 -17.41
CA ASN A 28 -23.30 17.53 -18.74
C ASN A 28 -22.77 16.60 -19.87
N ASN A 29 -22.38 15.37 -19.54
CA ASN A 29 -21.71 14.45 -20.46
C ASN A 29 -22.23 13.01 -20.26
N ILE A 30 -22.08 12.17 -21.28
CA ILE A 30 -22.27 10.72 -21.16
C ILE A 30 -20.94 10.13 -20.69
N VAL A 31 -20.97 9.41 -19.56
CA VAL A 31 -19.75 8.85 -18.95
C VAL A 31 -19.89 7.35 -18.77
N GLU A 32 -19.00 6.62 -19.42
CA GLU A 32 -18.91 5.16 -19.33
C GLU A 32 -17.60 4.73 -18.67
N TYR A 33 -17.64 3.57 -18.01
CA TYR A 33 -16.46 2.95 -17.43
C TYR A 33 -16.07 1.71 -18.21
N ILE A 34 -14.76 1.55 -18.39
CA ILE A 34 -14.17 0.26 -18.72
C ILE A 34 -13.29 -0.17 -17.54
N GLU A 35 -13.74 -1.20 -16.84
CA GLU A 35 -12.97 -1.83 -15.77
C GLU A 35 -11.95 -2.81 -16.39
N VAL A 36 -10.70 -2.39 -16.46
CA VAL A 36 -9.62 -3.15 -17.15
C VAL A 36 -8.73 -3.93 -16.19
N TYR A 37 -8.92 -3.77 -14.89
CA TYR A 37 -8.24 -4.57 -13.87
C TYR A 37 -9.05 -4.65 -12.58
N GLU A 38 -8.72 -5.62 -11.75
CA GLU A 38 -9.24 -5.77 -10.39
C GLU A 38 -8.07 -5.93 -9.43
N ARG A 39 -8.11 -5.22 -8.30
CA ARG A 39 -7.19 -5.48 -7.19
C ARG A 39 -7.66 -6.71 -6.45
N THR A 40 -6.81 -7.72 -6.36
CA THR A 40 -7.09 -8.96 -5.64
C THR A 40 -6.02 -9.20 -4.60
N GLN A 41 -6.36 -9.97 -3.57
CA GLN A 41 -5.39 -10.35 -2.55
C GLN A 41 -4.28 -11.18 -3.16
N CYS A 42 -3.03 -10.90 -2.77
CA CYS A 42 -1.88 -11.64 -3.24
C CYS A 42 -1.95 -13.10 -2.76
N LYS A 43 -1.84 -14.06 -3.68
CA LYS A 43 -1.77 -15.48 -3.33
C LYS A 43 -0.38 -15.79 -2.79
N VAL A 44 -0.31 -16.43 -1.62
CA VAL A 44 0.96 -16.91 -1.08
C VAL A 44 1.49 -18.03 -1.98
N VAL A 45 2.74 -17.89 -2.44
CA VAL A 45 3.46 -18.88 -3.25
C VAL A 45 4.80 -19.19 -2.59
N PRO A 46 5.45 -20.33 -2.91
CA PRO A 46 6.69 -20.75 -2.24
C PRO A 46 7.80 -19.69 -2.24
N LEU A 47 7.88 -18.84 -3.28
CA LEU A 47 8.85 -17.76 -3.34
C LEU A 47 8.73 -16.77 -2.17
N HIS A 48 7.50 -16.46 -1.73
CA HIS A 48 7.28 -15.57 -0.59
C HIS A 48 7.85 -16.16 0.71
N GLN A 49 7.70 -17.47 0.92
CA GLN A 49 8.26 -18.17 2.08
C GLN A 49 9.79 -18.09 2.07
N THR A 50 10.41 -18.32 0.92
CA THR A 50 11.86 -18.22 0.75
C THR A 50 12.35 -16.80 1.03
N SER A 51 11.70 -15.78 0.45
CA SER A 51 12.06 -14.37 0.69
C SER A 51 11.90 -13.97 2.16
N LEU A 52 10.81 -14.38 2.82
CA LEU A 52 10.59 -14.12 4.23
C LEU A 52 11.67 -14.80 5.09
N THR A 53 11.98 -16.07 4.81
CA THR A 53 13.01 -16.82 5.54
C THR A 53 14.38 -16.16 5.39
N GLN A 54 14.74 -15.72 4.18
CA GLN A 54 15.99 -15.00 3.93
C GLN A 54 16.04 -13.66 4.65
N PHE A 55 14.95 -12.88 4.63
CA PHE A 55 14.87 -11.60 5.34
C PHE A 55 15.11 -11.78 6.86
N LEU A 56 14.54 -12.83 7.45
CA LEU A 56 14.68 -13.12 8.89
C LEU A 56 16.06 -13.62 9.31
N GLN A 57 16.97 -13.91 8.37
CA GLN A 57 18.35 -14.29 8.71
C GLN A 57 19.20 -13.12 9.20
N SER A 58 18.74 -11.88 9.03
CA SER A 58 19.41 -10.68 9.50
C SER A 58 18.47 -9.83 10.35
N ASP A 59 18.97 -9.29 11.46
CA ASP A 59 18.27 -8.32 12.30
C ASP A 59 18.39 -6.86 11.78
N GLN A 60 19.17 -6.65 10.71
CA GLN A 60 19.39 -5.33 10.10
C GLN A 60 18.41 -4.98 8.97
N GLY A 61 17.40 -5.83 8.75
CA GLY A 61 16.36 -5.56 7.76
C GLY A 61 15.56 -4.29 8.07
N VAL A 62 15.04 -3.64 7.03
CA VAL A 62 14.08 -2.54 7.15
C VAL A 62 12.89 -2.86 6.25
N ILE A 63 11.68 -2.64 6.76
CA ILE A 63 10.44 -2.86 6.01
C ILE A 63 9.90 -1.51 5.56
N THR A 64 9.51 -1.39 4.28
CA THR A 64 8.87 -0.18 3.75
C THR A 64 7.40 -0.46 3.38
N ILE A 65 6.51 0.48 3.68
CA ILE A 65 5.07 0.37 3.39
C ILE A 65 4.54 1.70 2.86
N THR A 66 3.89 1.65 1.70
CA THR A 66 3.38 2.84 1.00
C THR A 66 1.87 3.04 1.17
N SER A 67 1.16 2.06 1.75
CA SER A 67 -0.28 2.17 2.02
C SER A 67 -0.73 1.29 3.19
N VAL A 68 -1.88 1.62 3.77
CA VAL A 68 -2.55 0.76 4.77
C VAL A 68 -2.88 -0.62 4.17
N GLU A 69 -3.31 -0.65 2.91
CA GLU A 69 -3.67 -1.89 2.18
C GLU A 69 -2.46 -2.82 2.01
N SER A 70 -1.29 -2.27 1.68
CA SER A 70 -0.06 -3.07 1.56
C SER A 70 0.41 -3.62 2.91
N LEU A 71 0.27 -2.86 4.01
CA LEU A 71 0.60 -3.39 5.34
C LEU A 71 -0.35 -4.51 5.75
N SER A 72 -1.66 -4.32 5.53
CA SER A 72 -2.65 -5.34 5.83
C SER A 72 -2.40 -6.62 5.01
N THR A 73 -1.97 -6.47 3.76
CA THR A 73 -1.60 -7.59 2.88
C THR A 73 -0.35 -8.31 3.38
N LEU A 74 0.70 -7.58 3.77
CA LEU A 74 1.92 -8.16 4.34
C LEU A 74 1.59 -9.01 5.59
N ILE A 75 0.81 -8.45 6.52
CA ILE A 75 0.40 -9.17 7.74
C ILE A 75 -0.33 -10.45 7.36
N SER A 76 -1.36 -10.36 6.52
CA SER A 76 -2.14 -11.54 6.11
C SER A 76 -1.28 -12.60 5.40
N MET A 77 -0.32 -12.19 4.58
CA MET A 77 0.60 -13.12 3.92
C MET A 77 1.51 -13.83 4.93
N VAL A 78 2.06 -13.10 5.91
CA VAL A 78 2.88 -13.69 6.97
C VAL A 78 2.06 -14.64 7.85
N GLU A 79 0.82 -14.27 8.20
CA GLU A 79 -0.08 -15.14 8.98
C GLU A 79 -0.42 -16.45 8.25
N GLN A 80 -0.61 -16.39 6.93
CA GLN A 80 -0.84 -17.58 6.08
C GLN A 80 0.40 -18.47 5.96
N MET A 81 1.59 -17.88 6.03
CA MET A 81 2.88 -18.59 5.93
C MET A 81 3.30 -19.21 7.27
N ASP A 82 3.42 -18.39 8.32
CA ASP A 82 3.70 -18.81 9.69
C ASP A 82 3.30 -17.70 10.68
N ILE A 83 2.21 -17.93 11.41
CA ILE A 83 1.70 -17.01 12.44
C ILE A 83 2.76 -16.65 13.50
N LYS A 84 3.70 -17.55 13.81
CA LYS A 84 4.71 -17.33 14.86
C LYS A 84 5.74 -16.29 14.43
N VAL A 85 5.99 -16.17 13.13
CA VAL A 85 6.94 -15.24 12.54
C VAL A 85 6.43 -13.80 12.56
N LEU A 86 5.11 -13.58 12.61
CA LEU A 86 4.52 -12.25 12.61
C LEU A 86 5.06 -11.37 13.75
N GLN A 87 5.33 -11.95 14.92
CA GLN A 87 5.89 -11.20 16.05
C GLN A 87 7.32 -10.75 15.75
N SER A 88 8.15 -11.58 15.11
CA SER A 88 9.50 -11.19 14.68
C SER A 88 9.45 -10.05 13.66
N ILE A 89 8.52 -10.12 12.69
CA ILE A 89 8.35 -9.07 11.67
C ILE A 89 8.01 -7.70 12.30
N LYS A 90 7.17 -7.69 13.34
CA LYS A 90 6.80 -6.44 14.05
C LYS A 90 7.98 -5.80 14.80
N GLN A 91 9.09 -6.51 14.99
CA GLN A 91 10.29 -6.01 15.65
C GLN A 91 11.24 -5.24 14.75
N TYR A 92 11.10 -5.42 13.44
CA TYR A 92 11.88 -4.70 12.46
C TYR A 92 11.43 -3.23 12.37
N PRO A 93 12.35 -2.31 12.09
CA PRO A 93 11.99 -0.95 11.73
C PRO A 93 11.08 -0.92 10.49
N LEU A 94 10.01 -0.12 10.59
CA LEU A 94 9.04 0.10 9.53
C LEU A 94 9.07 1.56 9.07
N VAL A 95 9.37 1.80 7.81
CA VAL A 95 9.30 3.14 7.19
C VAL A 95 8.01 3.26 6.38
N VAL A 96 7.27 4.33 6.62
CA VAL A 96 5.95 4.56 5.99
C VAL A 96 5.86 5.93 5.35
N LEU A 97 5.00 6.08 4.33
CA LEU A 97 4.85 7.35 3.61
C LEU A 97 3.99 8.40 4.32
N SER A 98 3.28 8.07 5.40
CA SER A 98 2.41 9.05 6.07
C SER A 98 2.04 8.65 7.50
N ASP A 99 1.68 9.64 8.32
CA ASP A 99 1.17 9.44 9.68
C ASP A 99 -0.09 8.57 9.74
N ARG A 100 -0.91 8.60 8.69
CA ARG A 100 -2.08 7.72 8.56
C ARG A 100 -1.67 6.25 8.58
N ILE A 101 -0.60 5.91 7.84
CA ILE A 101 -0.08 4.54 7.80
C ILE A 101 0.61 4.22 9.14
N LYS A 102 1.36 5.16 9.72
CA LYS A 102 2.00 4.99 11.04
C LYS A 102 0.99 4.66 12.13
N THR A 103 -0.10 5.41 12.19
CA THR A 103 -1.20 5.20 13.16
C THR A 103 -1.76 3.78 13.02
N TYR A 104 -2.02 3.34 11.78
CA TYR A 104 -2.49 1.98 11.53
C TYR A 104 -1.44 0.93 11.93
N ALA A 105 -0.17 1.12 11.54
CA ALA A 105 0.92 0.20 11.85
C ALA A 105 1.10 0.01 13.37
N GLN A 106 1.04 1.09 14.13
CA GLN A 106 1.07 1.05 15.59
C GLN A 106 -0.14 0.32 16.17
N SER A 107 -1.34 0.55 15.63
CA SER A 107 -2.56 -0.14 16.08
C SER A 107 -2.52 -1.66 15.89
N VAL A 108 -1.74 -2.14 14.91
CA VAL A 108 -1.56 -3.58 14.63
C VAL A 108 -0.25 -4.13 15.23
N GLY A 109 0.46 -3.35 16.05
CA GLY A 109 1.55 -3.81 16.89
C GLY A 109 2.97 -3.58 16.37
N PHE A 110 3.17 -2.77 15.32
CA PHE A 110 4.51 -2.30 14.95
C PHE A 110 4.92 -1.14 15.87
N TYR A 111 6.09 -1.24 16.51
CA TYR A 111 6.51 -0.26 17.51
C TYR A 111 7.64 0.67 17.03
N LYS A 112 8.48 0.24 16.08
CA LYS A 112 9.50 1.06 15.44
C LYS A 112 8.99 1.57 14.10
N VAL A 113 8.29 2.71 14.09
CA VAL A 113 7.69 3.25 12.86
C VAL A 113 8.15 4.68 12.58
N GLU A 114 8.86 4.86 11.46
CA GLU A 114 9.36 6.14 10.97
C GLU A 114 8.55 6.62 9.76
N VAL A 115 8.30 7.93 9.68
CA VAL A 115 7.52 8.51 8.57
C VAL A 115 8.48 9.22 7.63
N ALA A 116 8.40 8.89 6.35
CA ALA A 116 9.14 9.60 5.32
C ALA A 116 8.78 11.10 5.34
N PRO A 117 9.76 12.03 5.35
CA PRO A 117 9.51 13.46 5.32
C PRO A 117 8.80 13.90 4.03
N GLN A 118 8.89 13.09 2.96
CA GLN A 118 8.23 13.31 1.68
C GLN A 118 7.62 12.01 1.16
N THR A 119 6.49 12.11 0.46
CA THR A 119 5.77 10.97 -0.11
C THR A 119 6.35 10.53 -1.46
N ASN A 120 7.66 10.30 -1.51
CA ASN A 120 8.42 9.90 -2.69
C ASN A 120 9.60 9.00 -2.29
N ASP A 121 10.36 8.53 -3.28
CA ASP A 121 11.47 7.62 -3.05
C ASP A 121 12.61 8.28 -2.25
N GLU A 122 12.89 9.56 -2.50
CA GLU A 122 13.91 10.34 -1.75
C GLU A 122 13.56 10.45 -0.26
N GLY A 123 12.29 10.71 0.05
CA GLY A 123 11.79 10.76 1.42
C GLY A 123 11.88 9.39 2.11
N LEU A 124 11.55 8.30 1.41
CA LEU A 124 11.74 6.95 1.95
C LEU A 124 13.21 6.68 2.27
N MET A 125 14.13 7.02 1.36
CA MET A 125 15.56 6.82 1.57
C MET A 125 16.10 7.63 2.75
N GLN A 126 15.72 8.90 2.87
CA GLN A 126 16.11 9.73 4.02
C GLN A 126 15.63 9.12 5.35
N ALA A 127 14.39 8.61 5.39
CA ALA A 127 13.87 7.97 6.58
C ALA A 127 14.57 6.64 6.89
N ILE A 128 14.99 5.87 5.88
CA ILE A 128 15.79 4.66 6.07
C ILE A 128 17.18 5.02 6.63
N GLU A 129 17.86 6.01 6.04
CA GLU A 129 19.18 6.46 6.51
C GLU A 129 19.14 7.00 7.95
N PHE A 130 18.02 7.61 8.36
CA PHE A 130 17.84 8.13 9.72
C PHE A 130 17.73 7.04 10.80
N ILE A 131 17.25 5.85 10.44
CA ILE A 131 16.99 4.74 11.39
C ILE A 131 18.05 3.64 11.38
N LEU A 132 18.96 3.67 10.40
CA LEU A 132 20.15 2.80 10.33
C LEU A 132 21.27 3.36 11.20
#